data_AF-A0A497AQ87-F1
#
_entry.id   AF-A0A497AQ87-F1
#
_cell.length_a   1.000
_cell.length_b   1.000
_cell.length_c   1.000
_cell.angle_alpha   90.00
_cell.angle_beta   90.00
_cell.angle_gamma   90.00
#
_symmetry.space_group_name_H-M   'P 1'
#
loop_
_entity.id
_entity.type
_entity.pdbx_description
1 polymer ?
#
loop_
_entity_poly.entity_id
_entity_poly.type
_entity_poly.pdbx_seq_one_letter_code
_entity_poly.pdbx_strand_id
1 'polypeptide(L)'
;MKIELREESDNYGADIHYDASNNILKINMMDNGTLREALWITRSDGKVDVRQGLKVAGTEVIDSSRNLKNIGDATLSGEITIGGNIIKNNKGHIVLDLSESGGRKISVWDIEGARWAFFSGNYDLTIKKHKADTDTWETAMIFHGDGANYAPLRAEFLTPVDINGNLEVGGNLTVATDKIRTAYPSNNCITIKANDFCFNVGGQVGFLTANTYWDGSDWRCIDTSYYPMVLRISRDGFMDLRSGTKADPTTLTQVFKVDKDGNLNVGGTGKFGGDVTIDKSSVNDSCRLILNAKSSYNAVIWLKDEGIVRWTIHKDGNNDFKIVRYDSSGNYIDTPFFIDVDTGNVSLAKDLTVGGVVKGKGWKNTNPSLSNVTSSRSNDTWYHNTSGKTLFVVVRVKGQFSGTLGVTAHMGPSTSSYYIVENHEIDSDASDYHYHTVSFFVPDGWYYKVSVGYGSILDWYEGYIV
;
A
#
# COMPACT_ATOMS: atom_id res chain seq x y z
N MET A 1 112.05 26.28 11.31
CA MET A 1 111.31 27.26 10.48
C MET A 1 111.50 28.61 11.13
N LYS A 2 112.14 29.57 10.45
CA LYS A 2 112.30 30.95 10.95
C LYS A 2 111.14 31.75 10.37
N ILE A 3 110.18 32.17 11.21
CA ILE A 3 109.11 33.08 10.80
C ILE A 3 109.61 34.48 11.13
N GLU A 4 109.81 35.30 10.11
CA GLU A 4 110.25 36.69 10.25
C GLU A 4 108.99 37.56 10.12
N LEU A 5 108.51 38.12 11.24
CA LEU A 5 107.39 39.06 11.25
C LEU A 5 107.98 40.46 11.02
N ARG A 6 107.68 41.05 9.86
CA ARG A 6 107.97 42.47 9.61
C ARG A 6 106.73 43.28 9.98
N GLU A 7 106.84 44.11 11.02
CA GLU A 7 105.87 45.18 11.29
C GLU A 7 106.09 46.30 10.28
N GLU A 8 105.03 46.71 9.56
CA GLU A 8 105.07 47.87 8.64
C GLU A 8 104.23 49.06 9.12
N SER A 9 103.67 49.06 10.35
CA SER A 9 103.08 50.30 10.91
C SER A 9 102.91 50.26 12.44
N ASP A 10 103.24 51.36 13.10
CA ASP A 10 103.47 51.48 14.54
C ASP A 10 102.26 51.38 15.49
N ASN A 11 101.09 50.88 15.10
CA ASN A 11 99.92 50.87 16.01
C ASN A 11 98.98 49.66 15.95
N TYR A 12 99.32 48.59 15.22
CA TYR A 12 98.52 47.36 15.17
C TYR A 12 99.42 46.12 15.24
N GLY A 13 99.99 45.87 16.42
CA GLY A 13 100.83 44.69 16.66
C GLY A 13 99.99 43.41 16.73
N ALA A 14 100.29 42.43 15.89
CA ALA A 14 99.86 41.05 16.07
C ALA A 14 101.04 40.24 16.60
N ASP A 15 100.84 39.49 17.68
CA ASP A 15 101.87 38.64 18.27
C ASP A 15 101.51 37.17 18.04
N ILE A 16 102.50 36.37 17.65
CA ILE A 16 102.39 34.92 17.54
C ILE A 16 103.27 34.31 18.62
N HIS A 17 102.64 33.85 19.70
CA HIS A 17 103.33 33.27 20.85
C HIS A 17 103.18 31.75 20.83
N TYR A 18 104.31 31.04 20.70
CA TYR A 18 104.34 29.59 20.90
C TYR A 18 104.79 29.28 22.33
N ASP A 19 103.88 28.76 23.14
CA ASP A 19 104.17 28.24 24.47
C ASP A 19 104.53 26.76 24.36
N ALA A 20 105.84 26.50 24.29
CA ALA A 20 106.39 25.16 24.14
C ALA A 20 106.07 24.25 25.35
N SER A 21 105.94 24.82 26.56
CA SER A 21 105.67 24.06 27.78
C SER A 21 104.28 23.44 27.76
N ASN A 22 103.34 24.12 27.09
CA ASN A 22 101.95 23.68 26.98
C ASN A 22 101.56 23.20 25.56
N ASN A 23 102.50 23.17 24.61
CA ASN A 23 102.27 22.83 23.19
C ASN A 23 101.16 23.65 22.52
N ILE A 24 101.19 24.95 22.76
CA ILE A 24 100.17 25.91 22.38
C ILE A 24 100.74 26.93 21.40
N LEU A 25 100.06 27.15 20.28
CA LEU A 25 100.27 28.34 19.46
C LEU A 25 99.13 29.33 19.71
N LYS A 26 99.49 30.55 20.14
CA LYS A 26 98.56 31.67 20.32
C LYS A 26 98.83 32.71 19.24
N ILE A 27 97.76 33.24 18.66
CA ILE A 27 97.81 34.46 17.85
C ILE A 27 97.02 35.51 18.63
N ASN A 28 97.71 36.56 19.07
CA ASN A 28 97.13 37.71 19.73
C ASN A 28 96.98 38.84 18.71
N MET A 29 95.84 39.51 18.74
CA MET A 29 95.62 40.72 17.96
C MET A 29 95.38 41.88 18.92
N MET A 30 96.01 43.03 18.64
CA MET A 30 95.74 44.25 19.37
C MET A 30 94.38 44.81 18.92
N ASP A 31 93.41 44.82 19.83
CA ASP A 31 92.08 45.40 19.62
C ASP A 31 91.94 46.59 20.58
N ASN A 32 91.93 47.80 20.02
CA ASN A 32 91.84 49.07 20.74
C ASN A 32 92.89 49.23 21.87
N GLY A 33 94.16 48.92 21.56
CA GLY A 33 95.28 49.05 22.51
C GLY A 33 95.41 47.93 23.54
N THR A 34 94.54 46.91 23.51
CA THR A 34 94.65 45.72 24.36
C THR A 34 94.94 44.49 23.51
N LEU A 35 95.94 43.69 23.88
CA LEU A 35 96.15 42.38 23.26
C LEU A 35 95.00 41.45 23.62
N ARG A 36 94.28 40.95 22.62
CA ARG A 36 93.24 39.93 22.76
C ARG A 36 93.67 38.65 22.07
N GLU A 37 93.46 37.52 22.73
CA GLU A 37 93.70 36.20 22.16
C GLU A 37 92.70 35.95 21.01
N ALA A 38 93.19 35.88 19.77
CA ALA A 38 92.37 35.69 18.59
C ALA A 38 92.22 34.21 18.20
N LEU A 39 93.30 33.42 18.34
CA LEU A 39 93.31 32.00 17.98
C LEU A 39 94.17 31.18 18.94
N TRP A 40 93.65 30.01 19.34
CA TRP A 40 94.35 29.04 20.17
C TRP A 40 94.38 27.67 19.47
N ILE A 41 95.58 27.16 19.18
CA ILE A 41 95.79 25.82 18.63
C ILE A 41 96.57 24.99 19.64
N THR A 42 96.00 23.88 20.09
CA THR A 42 96.65 22.94 21.00
C THR A 42 97.05 21.68 20.24
N ARG A 43 98.32 21.28 20.35
CA ARG A 43 98.86 20.18 19.55
C ARG A 43 98.40 18.79 20.02
N SER A 44 97.92 18.66 21.24
CA SER A 44 97.66 17.35 21.88
C SER A 44 96.37 16.66 21.43
N ASP A 45 95.40 17.39 20.89
CA ASP A 45 94.12 16.82 20.42
C ASP A 45 93.63 17.39 19.07
N GLY A 46 94.44 18.23 18.42
CA GLY A 46 94.11 18.81 17.11
C GLY A 46 92.96 19.82 17.17
N LYS A 47 92.56 20.28 18.36
CA LYS A 47 91.47 21.24 18.51
C LYS A 47 91.91 22.66 18.18
N VAL A 48 90.98 23.37 17.55
CA VAL A 48 91.07 24.80 17.25
C VAL A 48 89.94 25.48 18.03
N ASP A 49 90.29 26.29 19.03
CA ASP A 49 89.30 27.06 19.80
C ASP A 49 89.26 28.50 19.28
N VAL A 50 88.10 28.91 18.76
CA VAL A 50 87.88 30.22 18.14
C VAL A 50 86.84 30.98 18.95
N ARG A 51 87.31 31.93 19.76
CA ARG A 51 86.47 32.60 20.77
C ARG A 51 85.52 33.67 20.22
N GLN A 52 85.71 34.13 18.98
CA GLN A 52 84.94 35.24 18.39
C GLN A 52 84.19 34.86 17.10
N GLY A 53 83.92 33.57 16.90
CA GLY A 53 83.32 33.05 15.66
C GLY A 53 84.38 32.75 14.59
N LEU A 54 84.06 31.84 13.68
CA LEU A 54 84.98 31.37 12.63
C LEU A 54 84.48 31.85 11.27
N LYS A 55 85.32 32.62 10.58
CA LYS A 55 85.15 32.92 9.15
C LYS A 55 86.22 32.19 8.34
N VAL A 56 85.83 31.55 7.25
CA VAL A 56 86.76 30.93 6.30
C VAL A 56 86.53 31.60 4.95
N ALA A 57 87.60 32.16 4.37
CA ALA A 57 87.55 32.90 3.10
C ALA A 57 86.47 34.01 3.06
N GLY A 58 86.23 34.69 4.19
CA GLY A 58 85.26 35.79 4.31
C GLY A 58 83.84 35.36 4.68
N THR A 59 83.52 34.06 4.64
CA THR A 59 82.20 33.53 5.00
C THR A 59 82.14 33.13 6.46
N GLU A 60 81.11 33.57 7.19
CA GLU A 60 80.85 33.16 8.57
C GLU A 60 80.36 31.71 8.63
N VAL A 61 81.17 30.85 9.27
CA VAL A 61 80.91 29.42 9.45
C VAL A 61 80.33 29.15 10.84
N ILE A 62 80.86 29.82 11.87
CA ILE A 62 80.35 29.77 13.26
C ILE A 62 80.22 31.20 13.76
N ASP A 63 79.04 31.59 14.23
CA ASP A 63 78.82 32.91 14.84
C ASP A 63 79.06 32.91 16.35
N SER A 64 78.95 34.08 17.00
CA SER A 64 79.13 34.22 18.46
C SER A 64 78.12 33.43 19.29
N SER A 65 76.99 33.04 18.70
CA SER A 65 75.96 32.19 19.31
C SER A 65 76.19 30.70 19.06
N ARG A 66 77.33 30.32 18.45
CA ARG A 66 77.70 28.95 18.05
C ARG A 66 76.75 28.31 17.03
N ASN A 67 76.06 29.13 16.24
CA ASN A 67 75.26 28.62 15.14
C ASN A 67 76.17 28.30 13.97
N LEU A 68 76.07 27.08 13.45
CA LEU A 68 76.65 26.74 12.15
C LEU A 68 75.84 27.45 11.06
N LYS A 69 76.46 28.41 10.37
CA LYS A 69 75.85 29.12 9.23
C LYS A 69 76.44 28.57 7.93
N ASN A 70 75.66 28.66 6.85
CA ASN A 70 76.10 28.32 5.49
C ASN A 70 76.54 26.85 5.30
N ILE A 71 75.95 25.93 6.06
CA ILE A 71 76.11 24.51 5.80
C ILE A 71 75.27 24.15 4.58
N GLY A 72 75.93 23.75 3.49
CA GLY A 72 75.25 23.22 2.30
C GLY A 72 74.66 21.84 2.59
N ASP A 73 75.53 20.90 2.99
CA ASP A 73 75.17 19.54 3.37
C ASP A 73 75.83 19.18 4.71
N ALA A 74 75.11 18.45 5.58
CA ALA A 74 75.66 17.86 6.80
C ALA A 74 75.29 16.37 6.87
N THR A 75 76.30 15.52 7.07
CA THR A 75 76.11 14.10 7.37
C THR A 75 76.33 13.89 8.88
N LEU A 76 75.26 13.54 9.59
CA LEU A 76 75.29 13.26 11.02
C LEU A 76 74.98 11.77 11.21
N SER A 77 75.94 10.99 11.72
CA SER A 77 75.85 9.53 11.83
C SER A 77 75.29 9.05 13.18
N GLY A 78 74.70 9.95 13.97
CA GLY A 78 74.19 9.67 15.31
C GLY A 78 72.80 10.26 15.54
N GLU A 79 72.32 10.17 16.78
CA GLU A 79 71.05 10.79 17.16
C GLU A 79 71.14 12.31 17.01
N ILE A 80 70.18 12.89 16.28
CA ILE A 80 70.06 14.34 16.12
C ILE A 80 68.98 14.82 17.08
N THR A 81 69.38 15.41 18.20
CA THR A 81 68.44 16.12 19.08
C THR A 81 68.35 17.59 18.66
N ILE A 82 67.20 18.00 18.11
CA ILE A 82 66.95 19.41 17.78
C ILE A 82 66.21 20.06 18.97
N GLY A 83 66.97 20.75 19.81
CA GLY A 83 66.41 21.50 20.95
C GLY A 83 65.77 22.81 20.49
N GLY A 84 64.46 22.82 20.27
CA GLY A 84 63.70 24.02 19.92
C GLY A 84 62.53 23.72 18.99
N ASN A 85 61.39 24.41 19.18
CA ASN A 85 60.10 24.05 18.59
C ASN A 85 59.97 24.12 17.06
N ILE A 86 61.00 24.50 16.27
CA ILE A 86 60.78 24.82 14.86
C ILE A 86 61.99 24.50 13.96
N ILE A 87 61.88 23.45 13.13
CA ILE A 87 62.63 23.35 11.87
C ILE A 87 61.97 24.34 10.89
N LYS A 88 62.44 25.58 10.84
CA LYS A 88 61.97 26.58 9.85
C LYS A 88 62.68 26.33 8.53
N ASN A 89 62.12 25.47 7.67
CA ASN A 89 62.56 25.42 6.28
C ASN A 89 61.93 26.59 5.52
N ASN A 90 62.70 27.65 5.27
CA ASN A 90 62.25 28.82 4.51
C ASN A 90 61.87 28.52 3.04
N LYS A 91 62.04 27.29 2.55
CA LYS A 91 61.65 26.83 1.21
C LYS A 91 60.74 25.58 1.19
N GLY A 92 60.13 25.24 2.32
CA GLY A 92 58.83 24.56 2.32
C GLY A 92 58.76 23.03 2.26
N HIS A 93 59.87 22.28 2.35
CA HIS A 93 59.79 20.82 2.44
C HIS A 93 60.76 20.23 3.46
N ILE A 94 60.24 19.60 4.52
CA ILE A 94 61.02 18.66 5.33
C ILE A 94 60.81 17.29 4.71
N VAL A 95 61.84 16.76 4.04
CA VAL A 95 61.83 15.39 3.53
C VAL A 95 62.48 14.51 4.59
N LEU A 96 61.67 13.72 5.28
CA LEU A 96 62.17 12.64 6.13
C LEU A 96 62.23 11.38 5.25
N ASP A 97 63.39 11.14 4.64
CA ASP A 97 63.59 9.90 3.89
C ASP A 97 63.75 8.73 4.87
N LEU A 98 62.77 7.83 4.86
CA LEU A 98 62.71 6.64 5.69
C LEU A 98 63.03 5.39 4.86
N SER A 99 64.00 5.49 3.94
CA SER A 99 64.29 4.54 2.85
C SER A 99 64.83 3.15 3.23
N GLU A 100 64.96 2.80 4.51
CA GLU A 100 65.35 1.45 4.89
C GLU A 100 64.13 0.54 5.14
N SER A 101 64.19 -0.67 4.58
CA SER A 101 63.19 -1.73 4.72
C SER A 101 63.05 -2.18 6.18
N GLY A 102 62.20 -1.52 6.96
CA GLY A 102 62.07 -1.82 8.40
C GLY A 102 60.86 -1.24 9.13
N GLY A 103 59.83 -0.73 8.45
CA GLY A 103 58.63 -0.22 9.13
C GLY A 103 58.90 1.00 10.01
N ARG A 104 59.54 2.03 9.43
CA ARG A 104 59.78 3.30 10.11
C ARG A 104 58.48 4.10 10.22
N LYS A 105 58.36 4.89 11.29
CA LYS A 105 57.17 5.71 11.59
C LYS A 105 57.56 7.16 11.81
N ILE A 106 56.75 8.09 11.28
CA ILE A 106 56.76 9.47 11.76
C ILE A 106 55.79 9.51 12.94
N SER A 107 56.29 9.76 14.15
CA SER A 107 55.45 9.94 15.34
C SER A 107 55.29 11.42 15.65
N VAL A 108 54.05 11.90 15.56
CA VAL A 108 53.66 13.23 16.03
C VAL A 108 53.17 13.06 17.46
N TRP A 109 53.88 13.70 18.38
CA TRP A 109 53.51 13.76 19.78
C TRP A 109 52.63 14.98 19.97
N ASP A 110 51.36 14.74 20.25
CA ASP A 110 50.44 15.80 20.64
C ASP A 110 50.62 16.11 22.14
N ILE A 111 50.18 17.30 22.53
CA ILE A 111 50.01 17.66 23.94
C ILE A 111 48.95 16.71 24.54
N GLU A 112 49.16 16.25 25.79
CA GLU A 112 48.25 15.33 26.52
C GLU A 112 48.35 13.83 26.16
N GLY A 113 49.44 13.39 25.51
CA GLY A 113 49.77 11.96 25.39
C GLY A 113 49.09 11.24 24.22
N ALA A 114 48.28 11.93 23.42
CA ALA A 114 47.86 11.44 22.12
C ALA A 114 49.06 11.38 21.18
N ARG A 115 49.36 10.19 20.65
CA ARG A 115 50.45 10.00 19.67
C ARG A 115 49.84 9.55 18.36
N TRP A 116 50.17 10.26 17.29
CA TRP A 116 49.80 9.88 15.93
C TRP A 116 51.02 9.32 15.23
N ALA A 117 50.85 8.24 14.48
CA ALA A 117 51.92 7.69 13.67
C ALA A 117 51.47 7.43 12.25
N PHE A 118 52.30 7.90 11.31
CA PHE A 118 52.18 7.62 9.89
C PHE A 118 53.14 6.49 9.56
N PHE A 119 52.59 5.37 9.09
CA PHE A 119 53.36 4.23 8.61
C PHE A 119 53.22 4.15 7.10
N SER A 120 54.35 4.09 6.42
CA SER A 120 54.40 3.59 5.04
C SER A 120 54.68 2.09 5.08
N GLY A 121 53.75 1.30 4.57
CA GLY A 121 54.02 -0.08 4.15
C GLY A 121 54.58 -0.10 2.73
N ASN A 122 54.69 -1.27 2.11
CA ASN A 122 55.17 -1.39 0.73
C ASN A 122 54.37 -0.51 -0.25
N TYR A 123 53.06 -0.32 -0.05
CA TYR A 123 52.21 0.56 -0.88
C TYR A 123 51.07 1.29 -0.14
N ASP A 124 50.85 1.00 1.14
CA ASP A 124 49.74 1.57 1.92
C ASP A 124 50.23 2.67 2.87
N LEU A 125 49.45 3.74 3.01
CA LEU A 125 49.59 4.72 4.08
C LEU A 125 48.63 4.35 5.21
N THR A 126 49.18 3.94 6.34
CA THR A 126 48.41 3.63 7.54
C THR A 126 48.58 4.72 8.58
N ILE A 127 47.49 5.35 8.97
CA ILE A 127 47.43 6.29 10.09
C ILE A 127 46.98 5.51 11.31
N LYS A 128 47.85 5.43 12.33
CA LYS A 128 47.49 4.81 13.62
C LYS A 128 47.38 5.87 14.71
N LYS A 129 46.44 5.64 15.61
CA LYS A 129 46.27 6.38 16.86
C LYS A 129 46.79 5.53 18.00
N HIS A 130 47.60 6.15 18.87
CA HIS A 130 48.03 5.54 20.12
C HIS A 130 46.92 5.64 21.17
N LYS A 131 46.68 4.54 21.87
CA LYS A 131 45.77 4.44 23.00
C LYS A 131 46.49 4.80 24.28
N ALA A 132 46.15 5.97 24.83
CA ALA A 132 46.79 6.49 26.04
C ALA A 132 46.68 5.56 27.25
N ASP A 133 45.60 4.77 27.33
CA ASP A 133 45.26 3.89 28.47
C ASP A 133 45.99 2.54 28.46
N THR A 134 46.30 2.01 27.28
CA THR A 134 46.83 0.64 27.11
C THR A 134 48.25 0.58 26.54
N ASP A 135 48.82 1.73 26.19
CA ASP A 135 50.08 1.86 25.45
C ASP A 135 50.12 1.07 24.13
N THR A 136 48.95 0.83 23.52
CA THR A 136 48.81 0.11 22.25
C THR A 136 48.48 1.04 21.09
N TRP A 137 48.67 0.59 19.84
CA TRP A 137 48.31 1.34 18.64
C TRP A 137 47.11 0.70 17.95
N GLU A 138 46.15 1.51 17.53
CA GLU A 138 45.06 1.07 16.66
C GLU A 138 45.10 1.78 15.32
N THR A 139 44.68 1.09 14.27
CA THR A 139 44.59 1.69 12.94
C THR A 139 43.35 2.59 12.88
N ALA A 140 43.55 3.87 12.59
CA ALA A 140 42.46 4.81 12.40
C ALA A 140 42.00 4.83 10.93
N MET A 141 42.96 4.87 10.01
CA MET A 141 42.71 4.99 8.58
C MET A 141 43.78 4.28 7.77
N ILE A 142 43.37 3.66 6.67
CA ILE A 142 44.27 3.08 5.66
C ILE A 142 43.92 3.65 4.29
N PHE A 143 44.93 4.20 3.60
CA PHE A 143 44.86 4.46 2.17
C PHE A 143 45.56 3.30 1.46
N HIS A 144 44.81 2.52 0.69
CA HIS A 144 45.36 1.37 -0.02
C HIS A 144 45.87 1.76 -1.40
N GLY A 145 47.13 1.41 -1.70
CA GLY A 145 47.74 1.59 -3.01
C GLY A 145 48.09 0.24 -3.65
N ASP A 146 47.79 0.08 -4.94
CA ASP A 146 48.15 -1.13 -5.73
C ASP A 146 49.52 -1.01 -6.42
N GLY A 147 50.38 -0.11 -5.92
CA GLY A 147 51.71 0.12 -6.48
C GLY A 147 52.21 1.55 -6.23
N ALA A 148 53.51 1.77 -6.40
CA ALA A 148 54.17 3.04 -6.10
C ALA A 148 53.68 4.24 -6.95
N ASN A 149 52.99 3.98 -8.07
CA ASN A 149 52.61 4.98 -9.07
C ASN A 149 51.09 5.17 -9.21
N TYR A 150 50.26 4.50 -8.42
CA TYR A 150 48.80 4.60 -8.52
C TYR A 150 48.22 5.45 -7.39
N ALA A 151 47.24 6.29 -7.70
CA ALA A 151 46.45 6.96 -6.67
C ALA A 151 45.75 5.91 -5.78
N PRO A 152 45.55 6.17 -4.48
CA PRO A 152 44.85 5.24 -3.61
C PRO A 152 43.47 4.89 -4.19
N LEU A 153 43.22 3.60 -4.40
CA LEU A 153 41.97 3.13 -5.03
C LEU A 153 40.81 3.08 -4.03
N ARG A 154 41.13 2.91 -2.74
CA ARG A 154 40.15 2.89 -1.66
C ARG A 154 40.76 3.44 -0.37
N ALA A 155 39.92 4.10 0.41
CA ALA A 155 40.21 4.47 1.78
C ALA A 155 39.35 3.61 2.72
N GLU A 156 39.98 2.98 3.70
CA GLU A 156 39.30 2.26 4.77
C GLU A 156 39.37 3.11 6.04
N PHE A 157 38.19 3.47 6.57
CA PHE A 157 38.05 4.15 7.85
C PHE A 157 37.67 3.10 8.90
N LEU A 158 38.56 2.87 9.86
CA LEU A 158 38.33 1.89 10.92
C LEU A 158 37.80 2.53 12.21
N THR A 159 37.81 3.86 12.27
CA THR A 159 37.17 4.64 13.34
C THR A 159 35.74 5.03 12.99
N PRO A 160 34.84 5.18 13.99
CA PRO A 160 33.52 5.74 13.76
C PRO A 160 33.62 7.09 13.05
N VAL A 161 32.86 7.26 11.97
CA VAL A 161 32.71 8.55 11.31
C VAL A 161 31.54 9.26 11.99
N ASP A 162 31.85 10.17 12.91
CA ASP A 162 30.87 11.07 13.50
C ASP A 162 30.71 12.30 12.58
N ILE A 163 29.53 12.44 11.97
CA ILE A 163 29.24 13.53 11.03
C ILE A 163 28.14 14.37 11.67
N ASN A 164 28.50 15.56 12.16
CA ASN A 164 27.56 16.59 12.61
C ASN A 164 26.92 17.31 11.38
N GLY A 165 26.27 16.56 10.49
CA GLY A 165 25.69 17.07 9.25
C GLY A 165 25.26 15.98 8.28
N ASN A 166 25.20 16.31 6.98
CA ASN A 166 24.80 15.39 5.93
C ASN A 166 25.99 14.54 5.45
N LEU A 167 25.78 13.24 5.28
CA LEU A 167 26.68 12.37 4.51
C LEU A 167 26.16 12.26 3.07
N GLU A 168 26.80 12.94 2.13
CA GLU A 168 26.52 12.78 0.71
C GLU A 168 27.38 11.65 0.13
N VAL A 169 26.74 10.55 -0.28
CA VAL A 169 27.41 9.44 -0.99
C VAL A 169 27.13 9.59 -2.47
N GLY A 170 28.13 9.99 -3.26
CA GLY A 170 28.00 10.27 -4.70
C GLY A 170 27.75 9.05 -5.60
N GLY A 171 27.37 7.90 -5.03
CA GLY A 171 27.14 6.63 -5.73
C GLY A 171 26.24 5.70 -4.92
N ASN A 172 26.28 4.40 -5.21
CA ASN A 172 25.48 3.42 -4.48
C ASN A 172 25.98 3.28 -3.04
N LEU A 173 25.11 3.53 -2.07
CA LEU A 173 25.33 3.14 -0.68
C LEU A 173 25.01 1.65 -0.53
N THR A 174 26.01 0.79 -0.73
CA THR A 174 25.89 -0.64 -0.42
C THR A 174 26.29 -0.85 1.03
N VAL A 175 25.31 -1.00 1.91
CA VAL A 175 25.58 -1.42 3.28
C VAL A 175 25.57 -2.94 3.33
N ALA A 176 26.58 -3.53 3.96
CA ALA A 176 26.62 -4.98 4.16
C ALA A 176 25.31 -5.44 4.79
N THR A 177 24.86 -6.64 4.39
CA THR A 177 23.75 -7.32 5.06
C THR A 177 24.00 -7.26 6.57
N ASP A 178 22.97 -6.88 7.33
CA ASP A 178 22.96 -6.90 8.80
C ASP A 178 23.60 -5.69 9.54
N LYS A 179 24.00 -4.62 8.82
CA LYS A 179 24.80 -3.51 9.38
C LYS A 179 24.18 -2.11 9.35
N ILE A 180 23.04 -1.85 8.70
CA ILE A 180 22.27 -0.62 8.99
C ILE A 180 21.55 -0.84 10.31
N ARG A 181 22.22 -0.48 11.41
CA ARG A 181 21.61 -0.41 12.74
C ARG A 181 21.34 1.06 13.03
N THR A 182 20.08 1.49 12.98
CA THR A 182 19.71 2.70 13.70
C THR A 182 19.95 2.40 15.18
N ALA A 183 20.61 3.30 15.91
CA ALA A 183 20.94 3.09 17.32
C ALA A 183 19.70 3.24 18.22
N TYR A 184 18.62 2.52 17.90
CA TYR A 184 17.45 2.36 18.74
C TYR A 184 17.25 0.87 19.02
N PRO A 185 17.09 0.47 20.29
CA PRO A 185 17.27 -0.91 20.69
C PRO A 185 16.02 -1.71 20.32
N SER A 186 16.15 -2.60 19.34
CA SER A 186 15.66 -4.00 19.35
C SER A 186 14.97 -4.54 18.09
N ASN A 187 14.71 -3.77 17.03
CA ASN A 187 14.11 -4.35 15.81
C ASN A 187 14.70 -3.77 14.51
N ASN A 188 15.03 -4.66 13.56
CA ASN A 188 15.66 -4.40 12.26
C ASN A 188 14.76 -3.56 11.31
N CYS A 189 14.62 -2.26 11.57
CA CYS A 189 13.89 -1.33 10.72
C CYS A 189 14.83 -0.25 10.15
N ILE A 190 14.83 -0.09 8.82
CA ILE A 190 15.35 1.10 8.14
C ILE A 190 14.19 2.09 8.07
N THR A 191 14.25 3.17 8.85
CA THR A 191 13.30 4.28 8.75
C THR A 191 13.87 5.32 7.79
N ILE A 192 13.45 5.29 6.52
CA ILE A 192 13.66 6.43 5.61
C ILE A 192 12.55 7.44 5.90
N LYS A 193 12.87 8.45 6.71
CA LYS A 193 11.93 9.54 7.04
C LYS A 193 11.99 10.60 5.94
N ALA A 194 11.06 10.56 4.99
CA ALA A 194 10.67 11.76 4.25
C ALA A 194 9.63 12.52 5.10
N ASN A 195 9.51 13.84 4.92
CA ASN A 195 8.66 14.68 5.79
C ASN A 195 7.21 14.17 5.92
N ASP A 196 6.69 13.51 4.88
CA ASP A 196 5.28 13.07 4.82
C ASP A 196 5.10 11.55 4.68
N PHE A 197 6.17 10.78 4.44
CA PHE A 197 6.08 9.34 4.16
C PHE A 197 7.25 8.56 4.77
N CYS A 198 6.92 7.43 5.38
CA CYS A 198 7.90 6.44 5.82
C CYS A 198 7.71 5.13 5.04
N PHE A 199 8.78 4.64 4.43
CA PHE A 199 8.84 3.30 3.84
C PHE A 199 9.61 2.40 4.80
N ASN A 200 8.88 1.50 5.48
CA ASN A 200 9.49 0.58 6.44
C ASN A 200 9.49 -0.82 5.83
N VAL A 201 10.68 -1.33 5.51
CA VAL A 201 10.90 -2.69 5.02
C VAL A 201 11.66 -3.45 6.10
N GLY A 202 10.94 -4.27 6.86
CA GLY A 202 11.52 -5.08 7.93
C GLY A 202 11.05 -6.53 7.81
N GLY A 203 11.97 -7.42 7.41
CA GLY A 203 11.90 -8.88 7.55
C GLY A 203 10.80 -9.63 6.78
N GLN A 204 9.53 -9.35 7.06
CA GLN A 204 8.37 -10.12 6.58
C GLN A 204 7.15 -9.26 6.21
N VAL A 205 7.21 -7.94 6.39
CA VAL A 205 6.06 -7.06 6.11
C VAL A 205 6.59 -5.72 5.58
N GLY A 206 5.92 -5.18 4.55
CA GLY A 206 6.12 -3.82 4.08
C GLY A 206 5.04 -2.90 4.65
N PHE A 207 5.43 -1.74 5.15
CA PHE A 207 4.50 -0.72 5.63
C PHE A 207 4.69 0.59 4.86
N LEU A 208 3.57 1.20 4.49
CA LEU A 208 3.44 2.59 4.06
C LEU A 208 2.63 3.30 5.14
N THR A 209 3.24 4.25 5.83
CA THR A 209 2.62 4.89 6.98
C THR A 209 2.44 6.39 6.76
N ALA A 210 1.36 6.94 7.33
CA ALA A 210 1.09 8.37 7.36
C ALA A 210 0.83 8.79 8.81
N ASN A 211 1.54 9.82 9.27
CA ASN A 211 1.47 10.32 10.64
C ASN A 211 1.72 9.27 11.74
N THR A 212 2.41 8.16 11.43
CA THR A 212 2.77 7.14 12.42
C THR A 212 4.05 6.41 12.09
N TYR A 213 4.71 5.91 13.13
CA TYR A 213 5.92 5.10 13.03
C TYR A 213 5.89 3.98 14.08
N TRP A 214 6.64 2.91 13.84
CA TRP A 214 6.84 1.81 14.78
C TRP A 214 8.14 2.05 15.55
N ASP A 215 8.09 2.13 16.88
CA ASP A 215 9.27 2.38 17.72
C ASP A 215 10.00 1.09 18.16
N GLY A 216 9.44 -0.07 17.83
CA GLY A 216 9.93 -1.38 18.27
C GLY A 216 8.97 -2.12 19.21
N SER A 217 8.14 -1.40 19.98
CA SER A 217 7.09 -1.97 20.85
C SER A 217 5.69 -1.56 20.45
N ASP A 218 5.50 -0.31 20.01
CA ASP A 218 4.19 0.31 19.77
C ASP A 218 4.17 1.17 18.49
N TRP A 219 2.96 1.37 17.97
CA TRP A 219 2.73 2.39 16.95
C TRP A 219 2.64 3.75 17.65
N ARG A 220 3.45 4.68 17.19
CA ARG A 220 3.52 6.05 17.71
C ARG A 220 2.92 7.03 16.72
N CYS A 221 2.25 8.05 17.21
CA CYS A 221 1.75 9.14 16.38
C CYS A 221 2.84 10.21 16.22
N ILE A 222 3.06 10.72 15.01
CA ILE A 222 4.05 11.81 14.82
C ILE A 222 3.46 13.14 15.31
N ASP A 223 2.20 13.41 14.97
CA ASP A 223 1.43 14.56 15.38
C ASP A 223 0.03 14.11 15.83
N THR A 224 -0.27 14.26 17.12
CA THR A 224 -1.56 13.88 17.71
C THR A 224 -2.74 14.73 17.21
N SER A 225 -2.50 15.79 16.44
CA SER A 225 -3.54 16.56 15.75
C SER A 225 -4.18 15.82 14.57
N TYR A 226 -3.47 14.84 13.99
CA TYR A 226 -3.89 14.10 12.80
C TYR A 226 -4.10 12.60 13.09
N TYR A 227 -4.93 11.94 12.28
CA TYR A 227 -5.16 10.49 12.41
C TYR A 227 -3.97 9.72 11.81
N PRO A 228 -3.38 8.77 12.55
CA PRO A 228 -2.34 7.90 12.01
C PRO A 228 -2.95 6.84 11.09
N MET A 229 -2.25 6.50 10.01
CA MET A 229 -2.67 5.45 9.07
C MET A 229 -1.50 4.55 8.67
N VAL A 230 -1.82 3.28 8.42
CA VAL A 230 -0.86 2.27 7.95
C VAL A 230 -1.49 1.45 6.85
N LEU A 231 -0.91 1.49 5.65
CA LEU A 231 -1.10 0.48 4.63
C LEU A 231 0.01 -0.57 4.79
N ARG A 232 -0.40 -1.80 5.05
CA ARG A 232 0.48 -2.93 5.30
C ARG A 232 0.34 -3.93 4.16
N ILE A 233 1.47 -4.44 3.69
CA ILE A 233 1.57 -5.56 2.76
C ILE A 233 2.34 -6.67 3.49
N SER A 234 1.64 -7.73 3.88
CA SER A 234 2.23 -8.85 4.61
C SER A 234 2.84 -9.88 3.66
N ARG A 235 3.93 -10.53 4.06
CA ARG A 235 4.46 -11.74 3.38
C ARG A 235 3.44 -12.86 3.32
N ASP A 236 2.51 -12.88 4.28
CA ASP A 236 1.39 -13.84 4.30
C ASP A 236 0.35 -13.57 3.20
N GLY A 237 0.61 -12.61 2.31
CA GLY A 237 -0.13 -12.39 1.07
C GLY A 237 -1.32 -11.45 1.18
N PHE A 238 -1.58 -10.85 2.35
CA PHE A 238 -2.65 -9.87 2.51
C PHE A 238 -2.14 -8.42 2.48
N MET A 239 -3.03 -7.53 2.06
CA MET A 239 -2.88 -6.08 2.10
C MET A 239 -3.96 -5.51 3.02
N ASP A 240 -3.61 -4.75 4.05
CA ASP A 240 -4.59 -4.09 4.92
C ASP A 240 -4.27 -2.63 5.18
N LEU A 241 -5.30 -1.80 5.25
CA LEU A 241 -5.23 -0.43 5.75
C LEU A 241 -5.76 -0.38 7.17
N ARG A 242 -5.04 0.33 8.01
CA ARG A 242 -5.41 0.62 9.39
C ARG A 242 -5.40 2.12 9.62
N SER A 243 -6.28 2.60 10.49
CA SER A 243 -6.25 3.96 11.04
C SER A 243 -6.22 3.89 12.57
N GLY A 244 -5.45 4.75 13.22
CA GLY A 244 -5.40 4.78 14.69
C GLY A 244 -6.15 5.95 15.29
N THR A 245 -6.09 6.07 16.60
CA THR A 245 -6.60 7.22 17.36
C THR A 245 -5.59 8.37 17.31
N LYS A 246 -6.09 9.61 17.49
CA LYS A 246 -5.29 10.84 17.66
C LYS A 246 -4.58 10.88 19.03
N ALA A 247 -3.80 9.86 19.34
CA ALA A 247 -3.14 9.65 20.61
C ALA A 247 -1.75 9.03 20.40
N ASP A 248 -0.85 9.21 21.36
CA ASP A 248 0.48 8.60 21.34
C ASP A 248 0.76 7.86 22.68
N PRO A 249 0.94 6.52 22.68
CA PRO A 249 0.93 5.61 21.54
C PRO A 249 -0.46 5.55 20.87
N THR A 250 -0.48 5.25 19.57
CA THR A 250 -1.73 5.12 18.82
C THR A 250 -2.15 3.65 18.69
N THR A 251 -3.44 3.41 18.86
CA THR A 251 -4.04 2.09 18.64
C THR A 251 -4.61 2.02 17.23
N LEU A 252 -3.95 1.29 16.33
CA LEU A 252 -4.42 1.09 14.95
C LEU A 252 -5.61 0.11 14.87
N THR A 253 -6.68 0.54 14.22
CA THR A 253 -7.88 -0.25 13.89
C THR A 253 -7.92 -0.55 12.40
N GLN A 254 -8.24 -1.78 12.01
CA GLN A 254 -8.32 -2.17 10.59
C GLN A 254 -9.53 -1.51 9.92
N VAL A 255 -9.28 -0.84 8.79
CA VAL A 255 -10.28 -0.15 7.96
C VAL A 255 -10.62 -0.98 6.73
N PHE A 256 -9.62 -1.50 6.01
CA PHE A 256 -9.85 -2.46 4.92
C PHE A 256 -8.77 -3.52 4.90
N LYS A 257 -9.05 -4.70 4.35
CA LYS A 257 -8.10 -5.78 4.10
C LYS A 257 -8.49 -6.57 2.86
N VAL A 258 -7.55 -6.72 1.93
CA VAL A 258 -7.61 -7.74 0.88
C VAL A 258 -6.72 -8.89 1.32
N ASP A 259 -7.26 -10.10 1.47
CA ASP A 259 -6.44 -11.25 1.83
C ASP A 259 -5.71 -11.86 0.62
N LYS A 260 -4.90 -12.89 0.87
CA LYS A 260 -4.08 -13.56 -0.16
C LYS A 260 -4.89 -14.26 -1.25
N ASP A 261 -6.16 -14.55 -0.97
CA ASP A 261 -7.05 -15.26 -1.87
C ASP A 261 -7.96 -14.25 -2.63
N GLY A 262 -7.78 -12.94 -2.41
CA GLY A 262 -8.46 -11.85 -3.12
C GLY A 262 -9.74 -11.36 -2.43
N ASN A 263 -10.03 -11.78 -1.21
CA ASN A 263 -11.25 -11.39 -0.51
C ASN A 263 -11.12 -9.99 0.11
N LEU A 264 -12.09 -9.12 -0.14
CA LEU A 264 -12.20 -7.78 0.45
C LEU A 264 -12.95 -7.82 1.79
N ASN A 265 -12.29 -7.36 2.86
CA ASN A 265 -12.83 -7.13 4.20
C ASN A 265 -12.77 -5.64 4.52
N VAL A 266 -13.81 -5.05 5.10
CA VAL A 266 -13.83 -3.63 5.49
C VAL A 266 -14.35 -3.51 6.93
N GLY A 267 -13.60 -2.86 7.82
CA GLY A 267 -13.90 -2.68 9.25
C GLY A 267 -14.60 -1.35 9.58
N GLY A 268 -15.34 -1.29 10.70
CA GLY A 268 -16.20 -0.16 11.13
C GLY A 268 -17.70 -0.40 10.85
N THR A 269 -18.56 0.63 10.85
CA THR A 269 -19.78 0.62 10.00
C THR A 269 -19.34 0.68 8.54
N GLY A 270 -18.68 -0.40 8.12
CA GLY A 270 -18.62 -0.77 6.74
C GLY A 270 -20.07 -1.00 6.31
N LYS A 271 -20.64 -0.02 5.63
CA LYS A 271 -21.78 -0.26 4.75
C LYS A 271 -21.35 -1.32 3.72
N PHE A 272 -21.58 -2.59 4.07
CA PHE A 272 -21.74 -3.74 3.16
C PHE A 272 -22.95 -4.59 3.59
N GLY A 273 -23.83 -4.06 4.46
CA GLY A 273 -24.66 -4.84 5.39
C GLY A 273 -25.67 -5.79 4.74
N GLY A 274 -25.48 -7.09 4.96
CA GLY A 274 -26.40 -8.19 4.61
C GLY A 274 -25.67 -9.39 3.99
N ASP A 275 -26.38 -10.49 3.71
CA ASP A 275 -25.93 -11.57 2.82
C ASP A 275 -25.87 -11.06 1.37
N VAL A 276 -25.01 -10.07 1.13
CA VAL A 276 -24.79 -9.40 -0.14
C VAL A 276 -23.54 -10.01 -0.76
N THR A 277 -23.72 -10.95 -1.69
CA THR A 277 -22.60 -11.53 -2.43
C THR A 277 -22.56 -10.92 -3.83
N ILE A 278 -21.40 -10.42 -4.25
CA ILE A 278 -21.10 -10.15 -5.66
C ILE A 278 -20.26 -11.32 -6.15
N ASP A 279 -20.90 -12.24 -6.87
CA ASP A 279 -20.29 -13.51 -7.26
C ASP A 279 -20.14 -13.61 -8.78
N LYS A 280 -19.02 -14.20 -9.21
CA LYS A 280 -18.77 -14.62 -10.58
C LYS A 280 -18.03 -15.97 -10.52
N SER A 281 -18.80 -17.03 -10.32
CA SER A 281 -18.30 -18.36 -9.95
C SER A 281 -17.32 -18.99 -10.94
N SER A 282 -17.31 -18.54 -12.19
CA SER A 282 -16.28 -18.85 -13.18
C SER A 282 -16.07 -17.67 -14.11
N VAL A 283 -14.96 -17.68 -14.85
CA VAL A 283 -14.65 -16.60 -15.81
C VAL A 283 -15.74 -16.39 -16.88
N ASN A 284 -16.56 -17.43 -17.12
CA ASN A 284 -17.64 -17.44 -18.11
C ASN A 284 -19.05 -17.27 -17.50
N ASP A 285 -19.18 -17.28 -16.17
CA ASP A 285 -20.48 -17.11 -15.53
C ASP A 285 -20.90 -15.64 -15.49
N SER A 286 -22.22 -15.43 -15.42
CA SER A 286 -22.77 -14.11 -15.16
C SER A 286 -22.47 -13.67 -13.73
N CYS A 287 -22.19 -12.38 -13.54
CA CYS A 287 -22.09 -11.80 -12.22
C CYS A 287 -23.45 -11.83 -11.52
N ARG A 288 -23.46 -12.14 -10.23
CA ARG A 288 -24.67 -12.25 -9.42
C ARG A 288 -24.57 -11.34 -8.21
N LEU A 289 -25.64 -10.60 -7.96
CA LEU A 289 -25.90 -10.00 -6.65
C LEU A 289 -26.84 -10.94 -5.90
N ILE A 290 -26.29 -11.70 -4.98
CA ILE A 290 -27.07 -12.61 -4.14
C ILE A 290 -27.44 -11.83 -2.88
N LEU A 291 -28.73 -11.80 -2.58
CA LEU A 291 -29.30 -11.22 -1.36
C LEU A 291 -30.04 -12.34 -0.64
N ASN A 292 -29.40 -12.94 0.35
CA ASN A 292 -29.95 -14.11 1.02
C ASN A 292 -30.50 -13.74 2.40
N ALA A 293 -31.76 -13.33 2.50
CA ALA A 293 -32.37 -13.14 3.82
C ALA A 293 -32.84 -14.47 4.43
N LYS A 294 -32.90 -14.51 5.76
CA LYS A 294 -33.48 -15.64 6.52
C LYS A 294 -34.96 -15.83 6.21
N SER A 295 -35.49 -17.04 6.39
CA SER A 295 -36.94 -17.28 6.35
C SER A 295 -37.65 -16.31 7.28
N SER A 296 -38.80 -15.79 6.85
CA SER A 296 -39.55 -14.77 7.60
C SER A 296 -38.88 -13.38 7.66
N TYR A 297 -37.69 -13.18 7.08
CA TYR A 297 -37.05 -11.88 6.87
C TYR A 297 -37.03 -11.51 5.40
N ASN A 298 -36.95 -10.21 5.13
CA ASN A 298 -36.94 -9.72 3.77
C ASN A 298 -35.50 -9.61 3.23
N ALA A 299 -35.25 -10.10 2.01
CA ALA A 299 -34.00 -9.85 1.28
C ALA A 299 -34.18 -8.59 0.46
N VAL A 300 -33.81 -7.44 1.04
CA VAL A 300 -34.25 -6.15 0.52
C VAL A 300 -33.12 -5.36 -0.10
N ILE A 301 -33.38 -4.93 -1.33
CA ILE A 301 -32.72 -3.77 -1.91
C ILE A 301 -33.53 -2.55 -1.50
N TRP A 302 -32.99 -1.79 -0.55
CA TRP A 302 -33.55 -0.50 -0.16
C TRP A 302 -33.14 0.56 -1.17
N LEU A 303 -34.10 0.94 -2.02
CA LEU A 303 -33.95 2.05 -2.96
C LEU A 303 -34.42 3.30 -2.24
N LYS A 304 -33.45 3.96 -1.60
CA LYS A 304 -33.66 5.18 -0.82
C LYS A 304 -33.40 6.43 -1.65
N ASP A 305 -34.24 7.43 -1.46
CA ASP A 305 -34.12 8.80 -1.94
C ASP A 305 -33.85 9.67 -0.71
N GLU A 306 -32.66 10.27 -0.60
CA GLU A 306 -32.22 11.09 0.54
C GLU A 306 -32.31 10.40 1.92
N GLY A 307 -32.00 9.10 1.99
CA GLY A 307 -32.07 8.32 3.23
C GLY A 307 -33.47 7.83 3.59
N ILE A 308 -34.50 8.33 2.88
CA ILE A 308 -35.91 7.93 2.97
C ILE A 308 -36.18 6.81 1.96
N VAL A 309 -36.94 5.78 2.32
CA VAL A 309 -37.23 4.64 1.43
C VAL A 309 -38.32 5.03 0.41
N ARG A 310 -38.13 4.75 -0.89
CA ARG A 310 -39.16 4.96 -1.94
C ARG A 310 -39.64 3.67 -2.55
N TRP A 311 -38.69 2.76 -2.77
CA TRP A 311 -38.95 1.44 -3.31
C TRP A 311 -38.17 0.41 -2.54
N THR A 312 -38.77 -0.77 -2.46
CA THR A 312 -38.03 -1.95 -2.07
C THR A 312 -38.28 -3.05 -3.09
N ILE A 313 -37.19 -3.66 -3.53
CA ILE A 313 -37.22 -4.92 -4.27
C ILE A 313 -36.84 -5.98 -3.27
N HIS A 314 -37.75 -6.89 -2.97
CA HIS A 314 -37.43 -7.94 -2.02
C HIS A 314 -38.18 -9.22 -2.23
N LYS A 315 -37.49 -10.28 -1.82
CA LYS A 315 -38.16 -11.46 -1.32
C LYS A 315 -38.62 -11.16 0.11
N ASP A 316 -39.88 -11.43 0.43
CA ASP A 316 -40.41 -11.23 1.77
C ASP A 316 -40.26 -12.47 2.66
N GLY A 317 -40.77 -12.36 3.89
CA GLY A 317 -40.71 -13.44 4.86
C GLY A 317 -41.44 -14.72 4.48
N ASN A 318 -42.41 -14.65 3.57
CA ASN A 318 -43.18 -15.79 3.06
C ASN A 318 -42.60 -16.36 1.78
N ASN A 319 -41.39 -15.92 1.38
CA ASN A 319 -40.72 -16.30 0.13
C ASN A 319 -41.32 -15.66 -1.13
N ASP A 320 -42.24 -14.71 -1.00
CA ASP A 320 -42.84 -14.05 -2.15
C ASP A 320 -41.94 -12.95 -2.69
N PHE A 321 -41.92 -12.78 -4.00
CA PHE A 321 -41.21 -11.67 -4.61
C PHE A 321 -42.14 -10.44 -4.70
N LYS A 322 -41.67 -9.31 -4.17
CA LYS A 322 -42.43 -8.07 -4.06
C LYS A 322 -41.65 -6.87 -4.58
N ILE A 323 -42.38 -6.00 -5.27
CA ILE A 323 -41.98 -4.62 -5.48
C ILE A 323 -42.96 -3.76 -4.70
N VAL A 324 -42.46 -3.04 -3.71
CA VAL A 324 -43.26 -2.22 -2.79
C VAL A 324 -42.94 -0.75 -2.96
N ARG A 325 -43.99 0.08 -2.92
CA ARG A 325 -43.92 1.53 -3.10
C ARG A 325 -44.21 2.27 -1.79
N TYR A 326 -43.42 3.29 -1.49
CA TYR A 326 -43.54 4.18 -0.34
C TYR A 326 -43.78 5.64 -0.79
N ASP A 327 -44.42 6.46 0.04
CA ASP A 327 -44.71 7.88 -0.20
C ASP A 327 -43.48 8.79 0.01
N SER A 328 -43.68 10.11 -0.03
CA SER A 328 -42.59 11.09 0.16
C SER A 328 -42.04 11.19 1.57
N SER A 329 -42.71 10.57 2.54
CA SER A 329 -42.30 10.55 3.94
C SER A 329 -41.75 9.18 4.37
N GLY A 330 -41.68 8.23 3.44
CA GLY A 330 -41.23 6.86 3.70
C GLY A 330 -42.33 5.94 4.25
N ASN A 331 -43.60 6.34 4.17
CA ASN A 331 -44.73 5.49 4.56
C ASN A 331 -45.11 4.55 3.41
N TYR A 332 -45.56 3.33 3.73
CA TYR A 332 -46.03 2.37 2.73
C TYR A 332 -47.28 2.85 1.97
N ILE A 333 -47.33 2.69 0.64
CA ILE A 333 -48.52 2.96 -0.20
C ILE A 333 -49.20 1.65 -0.62
N ASP A 334 -48.50 0.84 -1.43
CA ASP A 334 -49.02 -0.41 -2.00
C ASP A 334 -47.91 -1.36 -2.50
N THR A 335 -48.32 -2.57 -2.91
CA THR A 335 -47.48 -3.60 -3.55
C THR A 335 -47.98 -3.82 -4.98
N PRO A 336 -47.56 -3.00 -5.96
CA PRO A 336 -48.07 -3.08 -7.33
C PRO A 336 -47.69 -4.36 -8.07
N PHE A 337 -46.62 -5.04 -7.66
CA PHE A 337 -46.15 -6.28 -8.25
C PHE A 337 -45.83 -7.30 -7.17
N PHE A 338 -46.45 -8.47 -7.31
CA PHE A 338 -46.34 -9.58 -6.38
C PHE A 338 -46.27 -10.89 -7.17
N ILE A 339 -45.30 -11.74 -6.84
CA ILE A 339 -45.25 -13.13 -7.29
C ILE A 339 -45.33 -14.00 -6.05
N ASP A 340 -46.37 -14.81 -5.98
CA ASP A 340 -46.41 -15.97 -5.10
C ASP A 340 -45.47 -17.02 -5.69
N VAL A 341 -44.34 -17.24 -5.02
CA VAL A 341 -43.28 -18.10 -5.55
C VAL A 341 -43.68 -19.58 -5.53
N ASP A 342 -44.61 -19.98 -4.66
CA ASP A 342 -45.06 -21.37 -4.53
C ASP A 342 -46.06 -21.74 -5.62
N THR A 343 -46.93 -20.80 -6.01
CA THR A 343 -47.94 -21.03 -7.07
C THR A 343 -47.51 -20.49 -8.43
N GLY A 344 -46.51 -19.62 -8.49
CA GLY A 344 -46.11 -18.87 -9.69
C GLY A 344 -47.12 -17.81 -10.11
N ASN A 345 -48.16 -17.56 -9.31
CA ASN A 345 -49.18 -16.58 -9.62
C ASN A 345 -48.60 -15.17 -9.51
N VAL A 346 -48.83 -14.37 -10.55
CA VAL A 346 -48.43 -12.96 -10.58
C VAL A 346 -49.67 -12.10 -10.36
N SER A 347 -49.63 -11.28 -9.31
CA SER A 347 -50.68 -10.32 -9.01
C SER A 347 -50.20 -8.89 -9.28
N LEU A 348 -51.05 -8.15 -9.97
CA LEU A 348 -50.85 -6.74 -10.29
C LEU A 348 -52.02 -5.96 -9.69
N ALA A 349 -51.72 -5.10 -8.72
CA ALA A 349 -52.77 -4.53 -7.87
C ALA A 349 -53.62 -3.41 -8.53
N LYS A 350 -53.15 -2.84 -9.65
CA LYS A 350 -53.80 -1.72 -10.36
C LYS A 350 -53.55 -1.80 -11.86
N ASP A 351 -54.44 -1.16 -12.63
CA ASP A 351 -54.42 -0.95 -14.10
C ASP A 351 -53.16 -1.48 -14.80
N LEU A 352 -53.22 -2.70 -15.32
CA LEU A 352 -52.18 -3.24 -16.18
C LEU A 352 -52.40 -2.71 -17.60
N THR A 353 -51.55 -1.79 -18.04
CA THR A 353 -51.44 -1.46 -19.47
C THR A 353 -50.32 -2.30 -20.08
N VAL A 354 -50.65 -3.36 -20.81
CA VAL A 354 -49.66 -4.10 -21.60
C VAL A 354 -49.56 -3.46 -22.97
N GLY A 355 -48.38 -2.95 -23.32
CA GLY A 355 -48.07 -2.60 -24.70
C GLY A 355 -47.90 -3.87 -25.53
N GLY A 356 -48.81 -4.11 -26.49
CA GLY A 356 -48.72 -5.24 -27.43
C GLY A 356 -49.63 -6.42 -27.11
N VAL A 357 -49.40 -7.55 -27.79
CA VAL A 357 -50.23 -8.76 -27.67
C VAL A 357 -49.82 -9.56 -26.44
N VAL A 358 -50.76 -9.75 -25.51
CA VAL A 358 -50.59 -10.66 -24.37
C VAL A 358 -50.66 -12.10 -24.87
N LYS A 359 -49.55 -12.81 -24.89
CA LYS A 359 -49.49 -14.25 -25.22
C LYS A 359 -49.35 -15.06 -23.94
N GLY A 360 -50.47 -15.48 -23.37
CA GLY A 360 -50.50 -16.42 -22.23
C GLY A 360 -50.91 -17.81 -22.68
N LYS A 361 -50.13 -18.84 -22.34
CA LYS A 361 -50.56 -20.24 -22.48
C LYS A 361 -51.38 -20.59 -21.24
N GLY A 362 -52.70 -20.78 -21.40
CA GLY A 362 -53.59 -21.12 -20.29
C GLY A 362 -54.31 -19.93 -19.65
N TRP A 363 -54.60 -18.87 -20.41
CA TRP A 363 -55.52 -17.83 -19.96
C TRP A 363 -56.91 -18.43 -19.73
N LYS A 364 -57.17 -18.86 -18.48
CA LYS A 364 -58.52 -19.15 -18.01
C LYS A 364 -59.11 -17.83 -17.54
N ASN A 365 -59.91 -17.19 -18.39
CA ASN A 365 -60.82 -16.19 -17.87
C ASN A 365 -61.87 -16.94 -17.03
N THR A 366 -61.69 -16.97 -15.71
CA THR A 366 -62.57 -17.70 -14.78
C THR A 366 -63.91 -17.00 -14.55
N ASN A 367 -64.15 -15.85 -15.18
CA ASN A 367 -65.47 -15.23 -15.31
C ASN A 367 -65.59 -14.49 -16.66
N PRO A 368 -66.13 -15.19 -17.67
CA PRO A 368 -67.56 -15.07 -17.87
C PRO A 368 -68.22 -16.37 -17.44
N SER A 369 -68.93 -16.37 -16.32
CA SER A 369 -69.63 -17.55 -15.80
C SER A 369 -70.77 -17.97 -16.74
N LEU A 370 -70.48 -18.83 -17.71
CA LEU A 370 -71.46 -19.77 -18.26
C LEU A 370 -71.32 -21.07 -17.46
N SER A 371 -72.11 -21.23 -16.41
CA SER A 371 -72.16 -22.45 -15.60
C SER A 371 -72.79 -23.58 -16.41
N ASN A 372 -72.03 -24.60 -16.79
CA ASN A 372 -72.62 -25.83 -17.35
C ASN A 372 -73.41 -26.56 -16.26
N VAL A 373 -74.73 -26.37 -16.21
CA VAL A 373 -75.62 -27.19 -15.38
C VAL A 373 -75.92 -28.50 -16.14
N THR A 374 -74.95 -29.41 -16.22
CA THR A 374 -75.16 -30.78 -16.75
C THR A 374 -75.88 -31.66 -15.72
N SER A 375 -76.95 -31.16 -15.10
CA SER A 375 -77.91 -32.03 -14.42
C SER A 375 -78.81 -32.64 -15.48
N SER A 376 -79.10 -33.94 -15.38
CA SER A 376 -79.97 -34.68 -16.30
C SER A 376 -81.40 -34.12 -16.25
N ARG A 377 -81.62 -33.02 -16.96
CA ARG A 377 -82.95 -32.46 -17.18
C ARG A 377 -83.71 -33.46 -18.06
N SER A 378 -84.89 -33.86 -17.61
CA SER A 378 -85.77 -34.72 -18.38
C SER A 378 -86.37 -33.90 -19.52
N ASN A 379 -86.46 -34.53 -20.69
CA ASN A 379 -87.31 -34.03 -21.75
C ASN A 379 -88.71 -33.76 -21.17
N ASP A 380 -89.34 -32.72 -21.72
CA ASP A 380 -90.75 -32.44 -21.48
C ASP A 380 -91.12 -32.03 -20.03
N THR A 381 -90.14 -31.65 -19.21
CA THR A 381 -90.35 -31.17 -17.84
C THR A 381 -90.20 -29.64 -17.75
N TRP A 382 -91.05 -29.00 -16.96
CA TRP A 382 -90.97 -27.58 -16.66
C TRP A 382 -89.96 -27.27 -15.55
N TYR A 383 -89.14 -26.26 -15.79
CA TYR A 383 -88.13 -25.74 -14.87
C TYR A 383 -88.43 -24.29 -14.56
N HIS A 384 -88.26 -23.87 -13.30
CA HIS A 384 -88.49 -22.50 -12.86
C HIS A 384 -87.15 -21.79 -12.70
N ASN A 385 -86.96 -20.65 -13.37
CA ASN A 385 -85.82 -19.78 -13.09
C ASN A 385 -86.08 -18.99 -11.81
N THR A 386 -85.45 -19.38 -10.71
CA THR A 386 -85.58 -18.72 -9.41
C THR A 386 -84.30 -17.99 -8.98
N SER A 387 -83.46 -17.61 -9.95
CA SER A 387 -82.09 -17.15 -9.69
C SER A 387 -81.95 -15.66 -9.34
N GLY A 388 -83.00 -14.86 -9.54
CA GLY A 388 -82.93 -13.39 -9.44
C GLY A 388 -82.37 -12.71 -10.68
N LYS A 389 -82.00 -13.45 -11.75
CA LYS A 389 -81.37 -12.93 -12.97
C LYS A 389 -81.94 -13.59 -14.23
N THR A 390 -81.78 -12.92 -15.38
CA THR A 390 -82.09 -13.53 -16.69
C THR A 390 -81.09 -14.64 -16.99
N LEU A 391 -81.62 -15.83 -17.27
CA LEU A 391 -80.87 -17.03 -17.60
C LEU A 391 -80.76 -17.18 -19.12
N PHE A 392 -79.59 -17.51 -19.64
CA PHE A 392 -79.41 -17.97 -21.02
C PHE A 392 -79.34 -19.50 -21.03
N VAL A 393 -80.31 -20.11 -21.70
CA VAL A 393 -80.45 -21.56 -21.79
C VAL A 393 -80.04 -22.00 -23.19
N VAL A 394 -79.17 -23.02 -23.27
CA VAL A 394 -78.79 -23.69 -24.53
C VAL A 394 -79.02 -25.18 -24.36
N VAL A 395 -79.87 -25.77 -25.20
CA VAL A 395 -80.19 -27.20 -25.15
C VAL A 395 -79.73 -27.86 -26.44
N ARG A 396 -78.93 -28.91 -26.32
CA ARG A 396 -78.50 -29.75 -27.43
C ARG A 396 -79.17 -31.12 -27.37
N VAL A 397 -79.75 -31.53 -28.49
CA VAL A 397 -80.54 -32.76 -28.60
C VAL A 397 -79.89 -33.69 -29.63
N LYS A 398 -79.82 -35.00 -29.34
CA LYS A 398 -79.53 -36.04 -30.35
C LYS A 398 -80.80 -36.81 -30.66
N GLY A 399 -81.08 -36.98 -31.94
CA GLY A 399 -82.12 -37.89 -32.40
C GLY A 399 -81.84 -38.36 -33.81
N GLN A 400 -82.33 -39.54 -34.15
CA GLN A 400 -82.52 -40.00 -35.51
C GLN A 400 -84.02 -39.84 -35.79
N PHE A 401 -84.38 -39.00 -36.76
CA PHE A 401 -85.77 -38.60 -36.98
C PHE A 401 -86.28 -39.17 -38.31
N SER A 402 -87.50 -39.74 -38.30
CA SER A 402 -88.28 -40.00 -39.51
C SER A 402 -89.60 -39.22 -39.41
N GLY A 403 -89.75 -38.16 -40.21
CA GLY A 403 -90.91 -37.25 -40.21
C GLY A 403 -90.63 -35.86 -39.67
N THR A 404 -91.57 -34.92 -39.89
CA THR A 404 -91.48 -33.52 -39.42
C THR A 404 -91.58 -33.46 -37.90
N LEU A 405 -90.44 -33.32 -37.22
CA LEU A 405 -90.38 -33.19 -35.78
C LEU A 405 -89.42 -32.05 -35.42
N GLY A 406 -89.90 -31.11 -34.61
CA GLY A 406 -89.12 -29.98 -34.14
C GLY A 406 -88.63 -30.15 -32.70
N VAL A 407 -87.54 -29.47 -32.37
CA VAL A 407 -87.20 -29.14 -30.98
C VAL A 407 -87.93 -27.85 -30.65
N THR A 408 -88.80 -27.88 -29.64
CA THR A 408 -89.62 -26.73 -29.27
C THR A 408 -89.26 -26.28 -27.86
N ALA A 409 -88.78 -25.04 -27.75
CA ALA A 409 -88.59 -24.39 -26.45
C ALA A 409 -89.86 -23.62 -26.06
N HIS A 410 -90.36 -23.92 -24.88
CA HIS A 410 -91.48 -23.24 -24.26
C HIS A 410 -90.97 -22.40 -23.10
N MET A 411 -91.43 -21.16 -22.97
CA MET A 411 -91.21 -20.37 -21.76
C MET A 411 -92.44 -19.53 -21.41
N GLY A 412 -92.66 -19.25 -20.13
CA GLY A 412 -93.78 -18.43 -19.67
C GLY A 412 -93.76 -18.18 -18.18
N PRO A 413 -94.57 -17.23 -17.68
CA PRO A 413 -94.68 -16.94 -16.24
C PRO A 413 -95.37 -18.07 -15.44
N SER A 414 -96.01 -19.05 -16.09
CA SER A 414 -96.55 -20.26 -15.45
C SER A 414 -96.51 -21.46 -16.40
N THR A 415 -96.72 -22.68 -15.88
CA THR A 415 -96.76 -23.91 -16.71
C THR A 415 -98.03 -24.05 -17.56
N SER A 416 -99.07 -23.26 -17.27
CA SER A 416 -100.35 -23.23 -18.00
C SER A 416 -100.49 -22.04 -18.96
N SER A 417 -99.53 -21.11 -18.96
CA SER A 417 -99.49 -19.92 -19.82
C SER A 417 -98.07 -19.70 -20.32
N TYR A 418 -97.80 -20.11 -21.56
CA TYR A 418 -96.47 -20.07 -22.17
C TYR A 418 -96.52 -19.66 -23.64
N TYR A 419 -95.37 -19.23 -24.15
CA TYR A 419 -95.13 -18.98 -25.56
C TYR A 419 -94.07 -19.95 -26.08
N ILE A 420 -94.17 -20.31 -27.37
CA ILE A 420 -93.13 -21.04 -28.07
C ILE A 420 -92.09 -20.03 -28.54
N VAL A 421 -90.86 -20.24 -28.11
CA VAL A 421 -89.77 -19.27 -28.26
C VAL A 421 -88.98 -19.55 -29.51
N GLU A 422 -88.77 -20.83 -29.78
CA GLU A 422 -88.02 -21.32 -30.91
C GLU A 422 -88.60 -22.70 -31.26
N ASN A 423 -89.03 -22.85 -32.51
CA ASN A 423 -89.47 -24.12 -33.09
C ASN A 423 -88.62 -24.35 -34.33
N HIS A 424 -87.66 -25.26 -34.22
CA HIS A 424 -86.80 -25.59 -35.35
C HIS A 424 -87.41 -26.81 -36.06
N GLU A 425 -88.20 -26.58 -37.10
CA GLU A 425 -88.67 -27.67 -37.96
C GLU A 425 -87.49 -28.25 -38.74
N ILE A 426 -87.35 -29.58 -38.69
CA ILE A 426 -86.28 -30.30 -39.36
C ILE A 426 -86.86 -30.96 -40.60
N ASP A 427 -86.33 -30.58 -41.76
CA ASP A 427 -86.64 -31.24 -43.03
C ASP A 427 -85.86 -32.57 -43.09
N SER A 428 -86.58 -33.69 -42.99
CA SER A 428 -86.01 -35.01 -42.73
C SER A 428 -85.67 -35.71 -44.03
N ASP A 429 -84.43 -35.55 -44.51
CA ASP A 429 -83.96 -36.32 -45.68
C ASP A 429 -82.58 -36.99 -45.48
N ALA A 430 -82.09 -37.10 -44.24
CA ALA A 430 -80.83 -37.79 -43.96
C ALA A 430 -80.96 -38.78 -42.80
N SER A 431 -80.53 -40.03 -43.05
CA SER A 431 -80.48 -41.13 -42.09
C SER A 431 -79.40 -40.99 -41.01
N ASP A 432 -78.71 -39.84 -40.94
CA ASP A 432 -77.61 -39.58 -40.01
C ASP A 432 -78.06 -38.83 -38.74
N TYR A 433 -77.36 -39.08 -37.63
CA TYR A 433 -77.63 -38.37 -36.37
C TYR A 433 -77.25 -36.90 -36.49
N HIS A 434 -78.26 -36.02 -36.50
CA HIS A 434 -78.06 -34.58 -36.43
C HIS A 434 -78.11 -34.07 -34.98
N TYR A 435 -77.26 -33.08 -34.69
CA TYR A 435 -77.25 -32.37 -33.43
C TYR A 435 -78.01 -31.06 -33.61
N HIS A 436 -79.07 -30.87 -32.83
CA HIS A 436 -79.84 -29.63 -32.86
C HIS A 436 -79.59 -28.85 -31.59
N THR A 437 -79.43 -27.55 -31.74
CA THR A 437 -79.20 -26.63 -30.61
C THR A 437 -80.27 -25.56 -30.63
N VAL A 438 -80.96 -25.38 -29.51
CA VAL A 438 -81.94 -24.32 -29.30
C VAL A 438 -81.42 -23.44 -28.17
N SER A 439 -81.49 -22.12 -28.31
CA SER A 439 -80.93 -21.20 -27.32
C SER A 439 -81.81 -19.98 -27.07
N PHE A 440 -82.14 -19.72 -25.82
CA PHE A 440 -83.10 -18.68 -25.45
C PHE A 440 -82.81 -18.06 -24.08
N PHE A 441 -83.36 -16.88 -23.82
CA PHE A 441 -83.23 -16.17 -22.55
C PHE A 441 -84.49 -16.31 -21.70
N VAL A 442 -84.38 -16.78 -20.47
CA VAL A 442 -85.48 -16.96 -19.52
C VAL A 442 -85.37 -15.89 -18.43
N PRO A 443 -86.31 -14.95 -18.32
CA PRO A 443 -86.35 -13.97 -17.23
C PRO A 443 -86.44 -14.63 -15.84
N ASP A 444 -86.15 -13.88 -14.79
CA ASP A 444 -86.36 -14.35 -13.42
C ASP A 444 -87.86 -14.55 -13.10
N GLY A 445 -88.17 -15.61 -12.36
CA GLY A 445 -89.54 -16.02 -12.02
C GLY A 445 -90.31 -16.72 -13.13
N TRP A 446 -89.68 -16.98 -14.29
CA TRP A 446 -90.33 -17.64 -15.42
C TRP A 446 -90.03 -19.14 -15.46
N TYR A 447 -90.99 -19.90 -15.95
CA TYR A 447 -90.88 -21.32 -16.24
C TYR A 447 -90.45 -21.53 -17.68
N TYR A 448 -89.67 -22.58 -17.91
CA TYR A 448 -89.25 -22.99 -19.25
C TYR A 448 -89.17 -24.52 -19.35
N LYS A 449 -89.35 -25.03 -20.56
CA LYS A 449 -89.37 -26.46 -20.88
C LYS A 449 -88.89 -26.62 -22.31
N VAL A 450 -88.10 -27.65 -22.58
CA VAL A 450 -87.79 -28.05 -23.96
C VAL A 450 -88.44 -29.40 -24.23
N SER A 451 -89.31 -29.40 -25.23
CA SER A 451 -90.02 -30.57 -25.71
C SER A 451 -89.34 -31.07 -26.98
N VAL A 452 -89.06 -32.36 -27.01
CA VAL A 452 -88.48 -33.05 -28.16
C VAL A 452 -89.36 -34.23 -28.50
N GLY A 453 -89.82 -34.31 -29.75
CA GLY A 453 -90.78 -35.32 -30.18
C GLY A 453 -90.24 -36.75 -30.03
N TYR A 454 -88.98 -36.99 -30.42
CA TYR A 454 -88.26 -38.25 -30.24
C TYR A 454 -86.75 -37.98 -30.10
N GLY A 455 -86.05 -38.68 -29.21
CA GLY A 455 -84.62 -38.49 -28.94
C GLY A 455 -84.30 -38.11 -27.49
N SER A 456 -83.03 -38.06 -27.14
CA SER A 456 -82.56 -37.69 -25.80
C SER A 456 -81.88 -36.33 -25.84
N ILE A 457 -82.17 -35.48 -24.84
CA ILE A 457 -81.33 -34.32 -24.56
C ILE A 457 -79.93 -34.84 -24.25
N LEU A 458 -78.95 -34.37 -25.03
CA LEU A 458 -77.55 -34.68 -24.80
C LEU A 458 -76.98 -33.79 -23.71
N ASP A 459 -77.14 -32.49 -23.92
CA ASP A 459 -76.53 -31.47 -23.11
C ASP A 459 -77.53 -30.35 -22.85
N TRP A 460 -77.54 -29.85 -21.62
CA TRP A 460 -78.34 -28.72 -21.20
C TRP A 460 -77.42 -27.73 -20.50
N TYR A 461 -77.39 -26.49 -20.96
CA TYR A 461 -76.53 -25.44 -20.45
C TYR A 461 -77.36 -24.24 -20.02
N GLU A 462 -77.07 -23.71 -18.84
CA GLU A 462 -77.79 -22.61 -18.21
C GLU A 462 -76.75 -21.60 -17.68
N GLY A 463 -76.56 -20.48 -18.36
CA GLY A 463 -75.64 -19.41 -17.95
C GLY A 463 -76.36 -18.14 -17.53
N TYR A 464 -75.73 -17.32 -16.70
CA TYR A 464 -76.22 -15.98 -16.42
C TYR A 464 -75.45 -14.98 -17.27
N ILE A 465 -76.15 -13.98 -17.81
CA ILE A 465 -75.46 -12.81 -18.35
C ILE A 465 -75.10 -11.93 -17.16
N VAL A 466 -73.79 -11.66 -16.98
CA VAL A 466 -73.25 -10.82 -15.88
C VAL A 466 -73.44 -9.36 -16.21
#